data_AF-A0A9W9HAU3-F1
#
_entry.id   AF-A0A9W9HAU3-F1
#
_cell.length_a   1.000
_cell.length_b   1.000
_cell.length_c   1.000
_cell.angle_alpha   90.00
_cell.angle_beta   90.00
_cell.angle_gamma   90.00
#
_symmetry.space_group_name_H-M   'P 1'
#
loop_
_entity.id
_entity.type
_entity.pdbx_description
1 polymer ?
#
loop_
_entity_poly.entity_id
_entity_poly.type
_entity_poly.pdbx_seq_one_letter_code
_entity_poly.pdbx_strand_id
1 'polypeptide(L)'
;MVPYRRGCWQPNPPESGHDNQTQAALGFHHERLDRIRVKIPFASVNQEARKIGLKWAERKGFEIRHDADNNQVCHRPFDPKRDVIWIGNKEAINFNVETWTAINTNHPRGIPFIPAGINRFAIPEAMWHECMSFTLFRDTVCCLFRDTTFYVVTNRLPLFDEKNSGSIDTIQPRWELKGIHGAHSFNCDSQDGRSEIQNGDKVSVGPFRYQVARTIAMIADLHDTNTDGRVMRFELRPVHAVRT
;
A
#
# COMPACT_ATOMS: atom_id res chain seq x y z
N MET A 1 -0.35 9.24 0.14
CA MET A 1 0.13 8.09 -0.64
C MET A 1 1.58 8.29 -1.01
N VAL A 2 2.32 7.19 -1.15
CA VAL A 2 3.73 7.15 -1.58
C VAL A 2 3.89 6.05 -2.62
N PRO A 3 4.65 6.25 -3.72
CA PRO A 3 4.84 5.20 -4.70
C PRO A 3 5.62 4.04 -4.10
N TYR A 4 5.26 2.82 -4.48
CA TYR A 4 6.05 1.63 -4.18
C TYR A 4 7.44 1.76 -4.80
N ARG A 5 8.45 1.27 -4.06
CA ARG A 5 9.84 1.23 -4.50
C ARG A 5 10.40 -0.16 -4.29
N ARG A 6 11.16 -0.64 -5.27
CA ARG A 6 11.88 -1.91 -5.16
C ARG A 6 12.91 -1.89 -4.01
N GLY A 7 13.15 -3.06 -3.42
CA GLY A 7 14.09 -3.26 -2.32
C GLY A 7 13.51 -2.94 -0.94
N CYS A 8 12.19 -2.77 -0.83
CA CYS A 8 11.52 -2.63 0.46
C CYS A 8 11.22 -3.98 1.11
N TRP A 9 11.16 -5.07 0.34
CA TRP A 9 11.01 -6.42 0.90
C TRP A 9 12.38 -6.99 1.22
N GLN A 10 12.63 -7.27 2.50
CA GLN A 10 13.88 -7.91 2.92
C GLN A 10 13.63 -8.93 4.04
N PRO A 11 14.52 -9.93 4.21
CA PRO A 11 14.45 -10.81 5.35
C PRO A 11 14.65 -10.01 6.64
N ASN A 12 13.75 -10.16 7.60
CA ASN A 12 13.99 -9.72 8.95
C ASN A 12 15.09 -10.59 9.57
N PRO A 13 16.02 -10.01 10.34
CA PRO A 13 16.95 -10.80 11.12
C PRO A 13 16.17 -11.76 12.03
N PRO A 14 16.64 -13.01 12.22
CA PRO A 14 16.00 -13.92 13.17
C PRO A 14 15.97 -13.26 14.54
N GLU A 15 14.81 -13.26 15.20
CA GLU A 15 14.70 -12.77 16.57
C GLU A 15 15.69 -13.56 17.43
N SER A 16 16.65 -12.85 18.03
CA SER A 16 17.70 -13.45 18.83
C SER A 16 17.10 -14.15 20.06
N GLY A 17 16.99 -15.48 20.02
CA GLY A 17 16.53 -16.27 21.16
C GLY A 17 15.82 -17.59 20.84
N HIS A 18 15.41 -17.81 19.59
CA HIS A 18 14.83 -19.09 19.17
C HIS A 18 15.76 -19.84 18.21
N ASP A 19 15.80 -21.16 18.37
CA ASP A 19 16.67 -22.10 17.67
C ASP A 19 16.90 -21.76 16.19
N ASN A 20 18.09 -22.10 15.70
CA ASN A 20 18.65 -21.88 14.35
C ASN A 20 17.82 -22.44 13.16
N GLN A 21 16.54 -22.78 13.37
CA GLN A 21 15.61 -23.27 12.36
C GLN A 21 14.43 -22.32 12.09
N THR A 22 14.30 -21.22 12.83
CA THR A 22 13.27 -20.22 12.54
C THR A 22 13.67 -19.45 11.28
N GLN A 23 13.05 -19.83 10.15
CA GLN A 23 13.24 -19.19 8.84
C GLN A 23 13.06 -17.68 8.96
N ALA A 24 13.95 -16.91 8.34
CA ALA A 24 13.93 -15.45 8.39
C ALA A 24 12.59 -14.93 7.83
N ALA A 25 11.76 -14.38 8.71
CA ALA A 25 10.47 -13.82 8.31
C ALA A 25 10.69 -12.67 7.33
N LEU A 26 9.96 -12.62 6.23
CA LEU A 26 10.05 -11.46 5.34
C LEU A 26 9.42 -10.23 6.01
N GLY A 27 10.08 -9.08 5.91
CA GLY A 27 9.58 -7.79 6.36
C GLY A 27 9.46 -6.79 5.21
N PHE A 28 8.51 -5.87 5.33
CA PHE A 28 8.48 -4.67 4.51
C PHE A 28 9.12 -3.50 5.28
N HIS A 29 10.26 -3.04 4.78
CA HIS A 29 11.06 -1.95 5.31
C HIS A 29 10.57 -0.60 4.79
N HIS A 30 9.48 -0.09 5.37
CA HIS A 30 8.84 1.15 4.93
C HIS A 30 9.70 2.41 5.12
N GLU A 31 10.73 2.35 5.97
CA GLU A 31 11.74 3.39 6.14
C GLU A 31 12.55 3.67 4.86
N ARG A 32 12.50 2.76 3.88
CA ARG A 32 13.15 2.91 2.56
C ARG A 32 12.28 3.63 1.54
N LEU A 33 11.01 3.85 1.85
CA LEU A 33 10.11 4.65 1.02
C LEU A 33 10.50 6.12 1.11
N ASP A 34 10.18 6.87 0.05
CA ASP A 34 10.41 8.30 0.03
C ASP A 34 9.60 9.02 1.12
N ARG A 35 10.22 10.03 1.74
CA ARG A 35 9.55 10.84 2.77
C ARG A 35 8.42 11.66 2.17
N ILE A 36 7.38 11.87 2.97
CA ILE A 36 6.14 12.54 2.53
C ILE A 36 6.24 14.03 2.82
N ARG A 37 6.09 14.85 1.78
CA ARG A 37 5.92 16.31 1.92
C ARG A 37 4.65 16.60 2.71
N VAL A 38 4.77 17.40 3.77
CA VAL A 38 3.65 17.83 4.60
C VAL A 38 3.66 19.34 4.75
N LYS A 39 2.48 19.95 4.52
CA LYS A 39 2.26 21.34 4.90
C LYS A 39 2.02 21.39 6.40
N ILE A 40 2.74 22.29 7.08
CA ILE A 40 2.47 22.62 8.47
C ILE A 40 1.64 23.90 8.46
N PRO A 41 0.33 23.85 8.75
CA PRO A 41 -0.54 25.02 8.62
C PRO A 41 0.00 26.24 9.38
N PHE A 42 0.50 26.04 10.60
CA PHE A 42 1.11 27.10 11.40
C PHE A 42 2.33 27.75 10.74
N ALA A 43 3.04 27.02 9.89
CA ALA A 43 4.21 27.55 9.21
C ALA A 43 3.90 28.48 8.03
N SER A 44 2.62 28.57 7.65
CA SER A 44 2.15 29.40 6.55
C SER A 44 1.43 30.69 6.99
N VAL A 45 1.30 30.93 8.29
CA VAL A 45 0.53 32.08 8.82
C VAL A 45 1.36 33.37 8.88
N ASN A 46 2.47 33.35 9.64
CA ASN A 46 3.40 34.48 9.78
C ASN A 46 4.79 33.96 10.20
N GLN A 47 5.77 34.86 10.35
CA GLN A 47 7.15 34.48 10.65
C GLN A 47 7.32 33.82 12.02
N GLU A 48 6.61 34.31 13.05
CA GLU A 48 6.65 33.78 14.41
C GLU A 48 6.04 32.37 14.46
N ALA A 49 4.84 32.20 13.89
CA ALA A 49 4.16 30.92 13.80
C ALA A 49 4.96 29.92 12.95
N ARG A 50 5.68 30.39 11.93
CA ARG A 50 6.65 29.58 11.17
C ARG A 50 7.79 29.06 12.02
N LYS A 51 8.45 29.90 12.81
CA LYS A 51 9.51 29.44 13.72
C LYS A 51 8.98 28.38 14.70
N ILE A 52 7.79 28.59 15.26
CA ILE A 52 7.16 27.63 16.19
C ILE A 52 6.81 26.32 15.47
N GLY A 53 6.18 26.40 14.29
CA GLY A 53 5.74 25.26 13.51
C GLY A 53 6.90 24.39 13.04
N LEU A 54 7.99 24.99 12.57
CA LEU A 54 9.20 24.28 12.16
C LEU A 54 9.89 23.59 13.34
N LYS A 55 10.04 24.30 14.48
CA LYS A 55 10.60 23.70 15.71
C LYS A 55 9.74 22.56 16.26
N TRP A 56 8.41 22.63 16.08
CA TRP A 56 7.54 21.51 16.39
C TRP A 56 7.78 20.32 15.45
N ALA A 57 7.96 20.57 14.15
CA ALA A 57 8.22 19.55 13.14
C ALA A 57 9.51 18.77 13.43
N GLU A 58 10.60 19.48 13.71
CA GLU A 58 11.90 18.89 14.06
C GLU A 58 11.77 17.98 15.28
N ARG A 59 11.09 18.45 16.33
CA ARG A 59 10.80 17.65 17.53
C ARG A 59 9.95 16.41 17.26
N LYS A 60 9.22 16.36 16.15
CA LYS A 60 8.44 15.19 15.69
C LYS A 60 9.23 14.31 14.70
N GLY A 61 10.52 14.58 14.47
CA GLY A 61 11.37 13.83 13.56
C GLY A 61 11.14 14.17 12.09
N PHE A 62 10.51 15.31 11.80
CA PHE A 62 10.34 15.76 10.43
C PHE A 62 11.64 16.38 9.97
N GLU A 63 11.99 16.09 8.74
CA GLU A 63 13.13 16.70 8.06
C GLU A 63 12.68 17.99 7.39
N ILE A 64 13.48 19.05 7.55
CA ILE A 64 13.21 20.34 6.91
C ILE A 64 14.22 20.51 5.78
N ARG A 65 13.71 20.70 4.56
CA ARG A 65 14.51 20.95 3.36
C ARG A 65 14.06 22.22 2.67
N HIS A 66 14.90 22.76 1.80
CA HIS A 66 14.51 23.85 0.92
C HIS A 66 14.07 23.27 -0.43
N ASP A 67 12.95 23.74 -0.97
CA ASP A 67 12.57 23.43 -2.35
C ASP A 67 13.33 24.30 -3.36
N ALA A 68 13.05 24.10 -4.65
CA ALA A 68 13.72 24.83 -5.73
C ALA A 68 13.56 26.36 -5.64
N ASP A 69 12.49 26.82 -4.98
CA ASP A 69 12.20 28.25 -4.75
C ASP A 69 12.78 28.74 -3.40
N ASN A 70 13.64 27.94 -2.77
CA ASN A 70 14.23 28.17 -1.46
C ASN A 70 13.20 28.30 -0.32
N ASN A 71 12.03 27.69 -0.46
CA ASN A 71 11.03 27.63 0.61
C ASN A 71 11.31 26.44 1.53
N GLN A 72 11.16 26.62 2.84
CA GLN A 72 11.28 25.52 3.79
C GLN A 72 10.06 24.60 3.71
N VAL A 73 10.31 23.34 3.43
CA VAL A 73 9.33 22.27 3.29
C VAL A 73 9.62 21.18 4.31
N CYS A 74 8.57 20.71 4.99
CA CYS A 74 8.69 19.63 5.96
C CYS A 74 8.39 18.28 5.32
N HIS A 75 9.19 17.28 5.67
CA HIS A 75 9.11 15.92 5.20
C HIS A 75 9.03 14.97 6.39
N ARG A 76 8.00 14.14 6.45
CA ARG A 76 7.87 13.12 7.50
C ARG A 76 8.15 11.73 6.95
N PRO A 77 8.63 10.80 7.78
CA PRO A 77 8.71 9.39 7.39
C PRO A 77 7.30 8.84 7.08
N PHE A 78 7.28 7.76 6.30
CA PHE A 78 6.09 6.96 6.06
C PHE A 78 5.58 6.36 7.38
N ASP A 79 4.29 6.50 7.64
CA ASP A 79 3.60 5.93 8.79
C ASP A 79 2.74 4.75 8.32
N PRO A 80 3.12 3.49 8.61
CA PRO A 80 2.44 2.32 8.10
C PRO A 80 0.99 2.17 8.59
N LYS A 81 0.60 2.88 9.67
CA LYS A 81 -0.77 2.86 10.19
C LYS A 81 -1.71 3.80 9.43
N ARG A 82 -1.15 4.82 8.76
CA ARG A 82 -1.92 5.94 8.18
C ARG A 82 -1.72 6.08 6.68
N ASP A 83 -0.51 5.85 6.22
CA ASP A 83 -0.15 6.03 4.83
C ASP A 83 -0.51 4.82 3.98
N VAL A 84 -0.50 5.08 2.68
CA VAL A 84 -0.94 4.12 1.67
C VAL A 84 0.13 4.04 0.60
N ILE A 85 0.54 2.82 0.26
CA ILE A 85 1.52 2.55 -0.79
C ILE A 85 0.78 2.49 -2.13
N TRP A 86 1.18 3.31 -3.08
CA TRP A 86 0.69 3.26 -4.45
C TRP A 86 1.48 2.25 -5.27
N ILE A 87 0.80 1.25 -5.82
CA ILE A 87 1.38 0.29 -6.77
C ILE A 87 0.80 0.60 -8.15
N GLY A 88 1.59 1.28 -8.98
CA GLY A 88 1.21 1.56 -10.37
C GLY A 88 1.23 0.31 -11.24
N ASN A 89 0.66 0.40 -12.45
CA ASN A 89 0.61 -0.73 -13.39
C ASN A 89 2.00 -1.29 -13.70
N LYS A 90 3.00 -0.41 -13.94
CA LYS A 90 4.37 -0.82 -14.23
C LYS A 90 5.04 -1.46 -13.01
N GLU A 91 4.72 -0.96 -11.83
CA GLU A 91 5.30 -1.41 -10.57
C GLU A 91 4.67 -2.72 -10.08
N ALA A 92 3.49 -3.10 -10.56
CA ALA A 92 2.78 -4.31 -10.14
C ALA A 92 3.61 -5.59 -10.40
N ILE A 93 4.23 -5.68 -11.58
CA ILE A 93 5.12 -6.80 -11.91
C ILE A 93 6.30 -6.83 -10.94
N ASN A 94 6.88 -5.67 -10.65
CA ASN A 94 8.04 -5.55 -9.77
C ASN A 94 7.70 -5.93 -8.34
N PHE A 95 6.57 -5.46 -7.86
CA PHE A 95 6.01 -5.78 -6.56
C PHE A 95 5.82 -7.29 -6.41
N ASN A 96 5.19 -7.92 -7.41
CA ASN A 96 4.96 -9.36 -7.42
C ASN A 96 6.28 -10.16 -7.50
N VAL A 97 7.19 -9.80 -8.42
CA VAL A 97 8.48 -10.50 -8.55
C VAL A 97 9.31 -10.39 -7.28
N GLU A 98 9.38 -9.21 -6.67
CA GLU A 98 10.15 -9.01 -5.44
C GLU A 98 9.55 -9.79 -4.28
N THR A 99 8.23 -9.76 -4.12
CA THR A 99 7.54 -10.54 -3.09
C THR A 99 7.73 -12.04 -3.28
N TRP A 100 7.53 -12.57 -4.48
CA TRP A 100 7.72 -13.99 -4.77
C TRP A 100 9.17 -14.45 -4.67
N THR A 101 10.11 -13.66 -5.16
CA THR A 101 11.55 -13.96 -5.00
C THR A 101 11.86 -14.06 -3.51
N ALA A 102 11.41 -13.08 -2.73
CA ALA A 102 11.70 -13.05 -1.31
C ALA A 102 10.97 -14.16 -0.52
N ILE A 103 9.77 -14.56 -0.95
CA ILE A 103 9.08 -15.77 -0.46
C ILE A 103 9.92 -17.02 -0.74
N ASN A 104 10.27 -17.25 -2.02
CA ASN A 104 10.92 -18.48 -2.46
C ASN A 104 12.35 -18.63 -1.91
N THR A 105 13.09 -17.52 -1.78
CA THR A 105 14.45 -17.54 -1.24
C THR A 105 14.46 -17.84 0.26
N ASN A 106 13.47 -17.36 1.03
CA ASN A 106 13.47 -17.48 2.49
C ASN A 106 12.61 -18.65 3.00
N HIS A 107 11.68 -19.16 2.20
CA HIS A 107 10.75 -20.22 2.60
C HIS A 107 10.52 -21.28 1.51
N PRO A 108 11.50 -22.16 1.25
CA PRO A 108 11.41 -23.17 0.18
C PRO A 108 10.38 -24.30 0.44
N ARG A 109 9.72 -24.33 1.60
CA ARG A 109 8.81 -25.44 2.01
C ARG A 109 7.41 -25.01 2.48
N GLY A 110 7.05 -23.74 2.33
CA GLY A 110 5.70 -23.27 2.69
C GLY A 110 5.48 -21.82 2.31
N ILE A 111 4.23 -21.44 2.01
CA ILE A 111 3.87 -20.05 1.74
C ILE A 111 4.01 -19.26 3.04
N PRO A 112 4.96 -18.33 3.16
CA PRO A 112 5.23 -17.65 4.42
C PRO A 112 4.10 -16.71 4.78
N PHE A 113 3.83 -16.66 6.08
CA PHE A 113 3.09 -15.57 6.67
C PHE A 113 4.02 -14.38 6.79
N ILE A 114 3.65 -13.29 6.13
CA ILE A 114 4.44 -12.07 6.13
C ILE A 114 3.64 -11.01 6.88
N PRO A 115 3.88 -10.80 8.19
CA PRO A 115 3.34 -9.66 8.90
C PRO A 115 4.05 -8.41 8.39
N ALA A 116 3.74 -8.00 7.16
CA ALA A 116 4.02 -6.65 6.74
C ALA A 116 3.16 -5.79 7.65
N GLY A 117 3.76 -4.98 8.52
CA GLY A 117 3.03 -4.00 9.35
C GLY A 117 2.27 -2.94 8.54
N ILE A 118 2.11 -3.17 7.23
CA ILE A 118 1.49 -2.34 6.22
C ILE A 118 0.32 -3.09 5.64
N ASN A 119 -0.85 -2.49 5.78
CA ASN A 119 -2.11 -3.09 5.37
C ASN A 119 -2.92 -2.13 4.49
N ARG A 120 -2.27 -1.14 3.87
CA ARG A 120 -2.94 -0.13 3.04
C ARG A 120 -2.21 0.07 1.73
N PHE A 121 -2.83 -0.38 0.65
CA PHE A 121 -2.30 -0.25 -0.70
C PHE A 121 -3.29 0.51 -1.56
N ALA A 122 -2.81 1.24 -2.55
CA ALA A 122 -3.61 1.87 -3.57
C ALA A 122 -3.17 1.36 -4.93
N ILE A 123 -4.13 1.00 -5.77
CA ILE A 123 -3.90 0.43 -7.08
C ILE A 123 -4.79 1.12 -8.12
N PRO A 124 -4.35 1.24 -9.38
CA PRO A 124 -5.18 1.73 -10.46
C PRO A 124 -6.31 0.76 -10.79
N GLU A 125 -7.48 1.29 -11.13
CA GLU A 125 -8.61 0.53 -11.67
C GLU A 125 -8.24 -0.30 -12.92
N ALA A 126 -7.32 0.22 -13.75
CA ALA A 126 -6.83 -0.48 -14.93
C ALA A 126 -6.18 -1.83 -14.63
N MET A 127 -5.63 -2.03 -13.43
CA MET A 127 -4.97 -3.28 -13.02
C MET A 127 -5.92 -4.49 -13.05
N TRP A 128 -7.22 -4.24 -12.91
CA TRP A 128 -8.26 -5.27 -12.94
C TRP A 128 -8.62 -5.71 -14.37
N HIS A 129 -8.23 -4.94 -15.38
CA HIS A 129 -8.49 -5.23 -16.78
C HIS A 129 -7.33 -5.98 -17.46
N GLU A 130 -6.10 -5.81 -16.96
CA GLU A 130 -4.91 -6.46 -17.50
C GLU A 130 -4.69 -7.84 -16.86
N CYS A 131 -4.95 -8.91 -17.62
CA CYS A 131 -4.93 -10.31 -17.15
C CYS A 131 -3.63 -10.72 -16.41
N MET A 132 -2.47 -10.27 -16.88
CA MET A 132 -1.18 -10.54 -16.22
C MET A 132 -1.06 -9.82 -14.88
N SER A 133 -1.29 -8.50 -14.86
CA SER A 133 -1.26 -7.68 -13.66
C SER A 133 -2.24 -8.20 -12.60
N PHE A 134 -3.39 -8.71 -13.05
CA PHE A 134 -4.42 -9.31 -12.24
C PHE A 134 -4.01 -10.64 -11.58
N THR A 135 -3.46 -11.57 -12.35
CA THR A 135 -3.04 -12.89 -11.83
C THR A 135 -1.92 -12.73 -10.81
N LEU A 136 -0.98 -11.82 -11.09
CA LEU A 136 0.11 -11.47 -10.19
C LEU A 136 -0.42 -10.82 -8.90
N PHE A 137 -1.38 -9.89 -9.02
CA PHE A 137 -2.04 -9.27 -7.88
C PHE A 137 -2.75 -10.30 -7.00
N ARG A 138 -3.50 -11.23 -7.61
CA ARG A 138 -4.17 -12.34 -6.92
C ARG A 138 -3.19 -13.13 -6.06
N ASP A 139 -2.12 -13.63 -6.66
CA ASP A 139 -1.14 -14.48 -6.00
C ASP A 139 -0.48 -13.76 -4.82
N THR A 140 -0.16 -12.48 -5.01
CA THR A 140 0.36 -11.61 -3.96
C THR A 140 -0.66 -11.40 -2.83
N VAL A 141 -1.95 -11.20 -3.13
CA VAL A 141 -3.00 -11.01 -2.12
C VAL A 141 -3.25 -12.25 -1.29
N CYS A 142 -3.29 -13.42 -1.93
CA CYS A 142 -3.46 -14.69 -1.23
C CYS A 142 -2.32 -15.02 -0.27
N CYS A 143 -1.09 -14.62 -0.61
CA CYS A 143 0.08 -14.97 0.18
C CYS A 143 0.41 -13.94 1.28
N LEU A 144 0.12 -12.65 1.07
CA LEU A 144 0.73 -11.58 1.88
C LEU A 144 -0.25 -10.81 2.76
N PHE A 145 -1.53 -10.76 2.40
CA PHE A 145 -2.40 -9.68 2.87
C PHE A 145 -3.55 -10.20 3.72
N ARG A 146 -3.34 -10.17 5.05
CA ARG A 146 -4.42 -10.23 6.04
C ARG A 146 -4.79 -8.82 6.47
N ASP A 147 -6.08 -8.63 6.77
CA ASP A 147 -6.65 -7.37 7.25
C ASP A 147 -6.20 -6.14 6.43
N THR A 148 -6.11 -6.32 5.11
CA THR A 148 -5.55 -5.34 4.18
C THR A 148 -6.63 -4.58 3.43
N THR A 149 -6.49 -3.26 3.37
CA THR A 149 -7.35 -2.39 2.56
C THR A 149 -6.65 -2.01 1.26
N PHE A 150 -7.25 -2.38 0.13
CA PHE A 150 -6.88 -1.87 -1.19
C PHE A 150 -7.79 -0.73 -1.61
N TYR A 151 -7.19 0.42 -1.83
CA TYR A 151 -7.83 1.58 -2.39
C TYR A 151 -7.73 1.53 -3.91
N VAL A 152 -8.85 1.28 -4.58
CA VAL A 152 -8.89 1.27 -6.04
C VAL A 152 -9.09 2.70 -6.54
N VAL A 153 -8.01 3.27 -7.10
CA VAL A 153 -8.02 4.63 -7.61
C VAL A 153 -8.63 4.64 -9.00
N THR A 154 -9.77 5.31 -9.10
CA THR A 154 -10.53 5.50 -10.33
C THR A 154 -10.22 6.87 -10.94
N ASN A 155 -10.42 7.00 -12.26
CA ASN A 155 -10.23 8.22 -13.04
C ASN A 155 -8.78 8.72 -13.12
N ARG A 156 -8.33 9.53 -12.13
CA ARG A 156 -7.05 10.25 -12.18
C ARG A 156 -5.98 9.49 -11.41
N LEU A 157 -5.04 8.91 -12.15
CA LEU A 157 -3.90 8.22 -11.54
C LEU A 157 -2.92 9.23 -10.91
N PRO A 158 -2.37 8.91 -9.73
CA PRO A 158 -1.26 9.68 -9.16
C PRO A 158 -0.09 9.70 -10.14
N LEU A 159 0.44 10.89 -10.38
CA LEU A 159 1.69 11.07 -11.11
C LEU A 159 2.79 11.30 -10.09
N PHE A 160 3.71 10.35 -10.02
CA PHE A 160 4.94 10.42 -9.23
C PHE A 160 6.11 10.67 -10.18
N ASP A 161 7.12 11.39 -9.71
CA ASP A 161 8.31 11.67 -10.53
C ASP A 161 9.24 10.44 -10.49
N GLU A 162 9.14 9.59 -11.50
CA GLU A 162 9.93 8.35 -11.64
C GLU A 162 11.43 8.64 -11.80
N LYS A 163 11.81 9.76 -12.44
CA LYS A 163 13.22 10.10 -12.74
C LYS A 163 14.06 10.38 -11.50
N ASN A 164 13.38 10.51 -10.37
CA ASN A 164 13.86 11.13 -9.17
C ASN A 164 13.68 10.18 -7.96
N SER A 165 12.95 9.07 -8.09
CA SER A 165 12.70 8.14 -6.99
C SER A 165 14.01 7.67 -6.35
N GLY A 166 14.19 7.96 -5.07
CA GLY A 166 15.38 7.58 -4.30
C GLY A 166 16.57 8.53 -4.28
N SER A 167 16.51 9.67 -4.99
CA SER A 167 17.38 10.79 -4.64
C SER A 167 16.81 11.50 -3.42
N ILE A 168 17.68 11.80 -2.46
CA ILE A 168 17.35 12.54 -1.23
C ILE A 168 16.59 13.82 -1.58
N ASP A 169 16.85 14.47 -2.72
CA ASP A 169 16.31 15.79 -3.04
C ASP A 169 14.93 15.79 -3.71
N THR A 170 14.29 14.63 -3.84
CA THR A 170 13.14 14.50 -4.75
C THR A 170 11.81 14.68 -4.04
N ILE A 171 11.15 15.77 -4.41
CA ILE A 171 9.93 16.22 -3.79
C ILE A 171 8.75 15.51 -4.44
N GLN A 172 8.34 14.38 -3.88
CA GLN A 172 7.10 13.73 -4.33
C GLN A 172 5.87 14.56 -3.89
N PRO A 173 4.94 14.86 -4.80
CA PRO A 173 3.70 15.53 -4.44
C PRO A 173 2.88 14.66 -3.48
N ARG A 174 2.22 15.30 -2.51
CA ARG A 174 1.31 14.61 -1.60
C ARG A 174 0.02 14.31 -2.35
N TRP A 175 -0.31 13.03 -2.42
CA TRP A 175 -1.60 12.56 -2.91
C TRP A 175 -2.42 12.02 -1.74
N GLU A 176 -3.67 12.47 -1.68
CA GLU A 176 -4.67 12.03 -0.71
C GLU A 176 -5.76 11.23 -1.40
N LEU A 177 -6.37 10.31 -0.66
CA LEU A 177 -7.48 9.50 -1.13
C LEU A 177 -8.79 10.11 -0.66
N LYS A 178 -9.69 10.36 -1.60
CA LYS A 178 -11.07 10.78 -1.31
C LYS A 178 -12.02 9.66 -1.66
N GLY A 179 -12.90 9.31 -0.73
CA GLY A 179 -14.01 8.40 -1.00
C GLY A 179 -14.88 8.94 -2.13
N ILE A 180 -15.43 8.03 -2.92
CA ILE A 180 -16.41 8.37 -3.96
C ILE A 180 -17.79 8.37 -3.31
N HIS A 181 -18.54 9.44 -3.49
CA HIS A 181 -19.89 9.54 -2.92
C HIS A 181 -20.79 8.43 -3.50
N GLY A 182 -21.48 7.69 -2.63
CA GLY A 182 -22.34 6.57 -3.03
C GLY A 182 -21.58 5.31 -3.46
N ALA A 183 -20.25 5.30 -3.39
CA ALA A 183 -19.49 4.09 -3.63
C ALA A 183 -19.31 3.30 -2.33
N HIS A 184 -19.48 1.99 -2.41
CA HIS A 184 -19.37 1.09 -1.27
C HIS A 184 -18.04 0.36 -1.30
N SER A 185 -17.56 -0.02 -0.12
CA SER A 185 -16.44 -0.95 0.00
C SER A 185 -16.92 -2.39 -0.17
N PHE A 186 -16.03 -3.23 -0.68
CA PHE A 186 -16.22 -4.67 -0.74
C PHE A 186 -15.36 -5.29 0.33
N ASN A 187 -15.98 -6.01 1.27
CA ASN A 187 -15.26 -6.78 2.26
C ASN A 187 -15.24 -8.24 1.82
N CYS A 188 -14.06 -8.84 1.84
CA CYS A 188 -13.87 -10.27 1.73
C CYS A 188 -13.39 -10.75 3.09
N ASP A 189 -14.22 -11.52 3.79
CA ASP A 189 -13.82 -12.25 4.98
C ASP A 189 -14.13 -13.72 4.72
N SER A 190 -13.07 -14.55 4.64
CA SER A 190 -13.21 -16.00 4.56
C SER A 190 -13.06 -16.56 5.98
N GLN A 191 -14.10 -16.46 6.80
CA GLN A 191 -14.20 -17.26 8.03
C GLN A 191 -14.88 -18.59 7.69
N ASP A 192 -14.29 -19.69 8.18
CA ASP A 192 -14.87 -21.04 8.10
C ASP A 192 -15.17 -21.58 6.68
N GLY A 193 -14.39 -21.15 5.66
CA GLY A 193 -14.57 -21.61 4.27
C GLY A 193 -15.82 -21.05 3.59
N ARG A 194 -16.38 -19.95 4.10
CA ARG A 194 -17.44 -19.19 3.44
C ARG A 194 -16.97 -17.76 3.24
N SER A 195 -16.81 -17.38 1.98
CA SER A 195 -16.53 -15.99 1.62
C SER A 195 -17.83 -15.19 1.60
N GLU A 196 -18.09 -14.40 2.63
CA GLU A 196 -19.23 -13.48 2.63
C GLU A 196 -18.84 -12.15 1.98
N ILE A 197 -19.47 -11.84 0.84
CA ILE A 197 -19.36 -10.53 0.20
C ILE A 197 -20.44 -9.63 0.80
N GLN A 198 -20.09 -8.87 1.84
CA GLN A 198 -20.97 -7.81 2.31
C GLN A 198 -20.89 -6.62 1.35
N ASN A 199 -21.91 -6.48 0.51
CA ASN A 199 -22.10 -5.29 -0.30
C ASN A 199 -22.62 -4.17 0.60
N GLY A 200 -22.03 -2.98 0.53
CA GLY A 200 -22.76 -1.79 0.98
C GLY A 200 -23.95 -1.53 0.04
N ASP A 201 -25.14 -1.39 0.61
CA ASP A 201 -26.38 -1.22 -0.15
C ASP A 201 -26.44 0.15 -0.83
N LYS A 202 -26.45 0.11 -2.19
CA LYS A 202 -26.64 1.18 -3.22
C LYS A 202 -25.41 1.46 -4.10
N VAL A 203 -25.10 0.49 -4.96
CA VAL A 203 -23.89 0.46 -5.81
C VAL A 203 -24.05 1.24 -7.13
N SER A 204 -22.98 1.94 -7.55
CA SER A 204 -22.84 2.51 -8.90
C SER A 204 -22.88 1.42 -9.99
N VAL A 205 -23.70 1.61 -11.01
CA VAL A 205 -23.80 0.73 -12.18
C VAL A 205 -22.57 0.91 -13.08
N GLY A 206 -21.75 -0.14 -13.30
CA GLY A 206 -20.61 -0.07 -14.23
C GLY A 206 -19.73 -1.33 -14.35
N PRO A 207 -18.89 -1.43 -15.40
CA PRO A 207 -18.01 -2.58 -15.69
C PRO A 207 -16.99 -2.89 -14.59
N PHE A 208 -16.65 -1.91 -13.76
CA PHE A 208 -15.80 -2.09 -12.57
C PHE A 208 -16.37 -3.11 -11.57
N ARG A 209 -17.68 -3.06 -11.30
CA ARG A 209 -18.33 -3.97 -10.34
C ARG A 209 -18.23 -5.42 -10.78
N TYR A 210 -18.41 -5.69 -12.07
CA TYR A 210 -18.33 -7.04 -12.61
C TYR A 210 -16.93 -7.62 -12.44
N GLN A 211 -15.89 -6.83 -12.70
CA GLN A 211 -14.51 -7.29 -12.56
C GLN A 211 -14.13 -7.52 -11.09
N VAL A 212 -14.50 -6.60 -10.20
CA VAL A 212 -14.27 -6.76 -8.76
C VAL A 212 -15.01 -7.98 -8.21
N ALA A 213 -16.29 -8.14 -8.52
CA ALA A 213 -17.08 -9.29 -8.08
C ALA A 213 -16.52 -10.61 -8.63
N ARG A 214 -16.17 -10.66 -9.93
CA ARG A 214 -15.52 -11.82 -10.55
C ARG A 214 -14.18 -12.14 -9.87
N THR A 215 -13.43 -11.13 -9.49
CA THR A 215 -12.16 -11.33 -8.78
C THR A 215 -12.37 -11.90 -7.40
N ILE A 216 -13.29 -11.31 -6.62
CA ILE A 216 -13.57 -11.79 -5.28
C ILE A 216 -14.05 -13.24 -5.35
N ALA A 217 -14.91 -13.58 -6.32
CA ALA A 217 -15.33 -14.96 -6.56
C ALA A 217 -14.15 -15.88 -6.91
N MET A 218 -13.26 -15.48 -7.82
CA MET A 218 -12.06 -16.26 -8.15
C MET A 218 -11.10 -16.43 -6.98
N ILE A 219 -10.93 -15.40 -6.14
CA ILE A 219 -10.10 -15.45 -4.94
C ILE A 219 -10.73 -16.40 -3.91
N ALA A 220 -12.05 -16.34 -3.74
CA ALA A 220 -12.81 -17.25 -2.88
C ALA A 220 -12.69 -18.72 -3.36
N ASP A 221 -12.88 -18.98 -4.66
CA ASP A 221 -12.73 -20.34 -5.22
C ASP A 221 -11.30 -20.89 -5.05
N LEU A 222 -10.28 -20.02 -5.19
CA LEU A 222 -8.88 -20.40 -4.98
C LEU A 222 -8.59 -20.68 -3.51
N HIS A 223 -9.24 -19.95 -2.61
CA HIS A 223 -9.13 -20.15 -1.18
C HIS A 223 -9.69 -21.51 -0.73
N ASP A 224 -10.87 -21.86 -1.25
CA ASP A 224 -11.54 -23.14 -1.00
C ASP A 224 -10.74 -24.35 -1.54
N THR A 225 -9.95 -24.14 -2.60
CA THR A 225 -9.17 -25.22 -3.24
C THR A 225 -7.76 -25.38 -2.68
N ASN A 226 -7.23 -24.41 -1.92
CA ASN A 226 -5.79 -24.32 -1.69
C ASN A 226 -5.34 -23.93 -0.27
N THR A 227 -6.18 -24.05 0.77
CA THR A 227 -5.77 -23.61 2.11
C THR A 227 -5.92 -24.63 3.24
N ASP A 228 -4.81 -24.80 3.98
CA ASP A 228 -4.69 -25.35 5.34
C ASP A 228 -5.49 -24.51 6.39
N GLY A 229 -6.76 -24.17 6.12
CA GLY A 229 -7.61 -23.42 7.06
C GLY A 229 -7.17 -21.97 7.34
N ARG A 230 -6.47 -21.33 6.40
CA ARG A 230 -5.97 -19.95 6.58
C ARG A 230 -7.11 -18.95 6.38
N VAL A 231 -7.26 -17.93 7.24
CA VAL A 231 -8.28 -16.88 7.04
C VAL A 231 -7.73 -15.76 6.14
N MET A 232 -8.42 -15.48 5.04
CA MET A 232 -8.18 -14.32 4.18
C MET A 232 -9.15 -13.20 4.55
N ARG A 233 -8.60 -12.01 4.80
CA ARG A 233 -9.40 -10.79 5.02
C ARG A 233 -8.82 -9.61 4.27
N PHE A 234 -9.62 -9.03 3.38
CA PHE A 234 -9.26 -7.77 2.76
C PHE A 234 -10.49 -6.93 2.44
N GLU A 235 -10.27 -5.64 2.28
CA GLU A 235 -11.28 -4.67 1.89
C GLU A 235 -10.86 -3.96 0.61
N LEU A 236 -11.77 -3.80 -0.35
CA LEU A 236 -11.57 -2.99 -1.54
C LEU A 236 -12.40 -1.70 -1.42
N ARG A 237 -11.75 -0.54 -1.56
CA ARG A 237 -12.38 0.78 -1.47
C ARG A 237 -12.17 1.58 -2.75
N PRO A 238 -13.21 1.86 -3.55
CA PRO A 238 -13.09 2.76 -4.69
C PRO A 238 -12.91 4.20 -4.20
N VAL A 239 -11.91 4.89 -4.76
CA VAL A 239 -11.51 6.25 -4.35
C VAL A 239 -11.05 7.08 -5.55
N HIS A 240 -10.95 8.40 -5.33
CA HIS A 240 -10.21 9.32 -6.19
C HIS A 240 -8.91 9.74 -5.53
N ALA A 241 -7.85 9.87 -6.32
CA ALA A 241 -6.61 10.47 -5.88
C ALA A 241 -6.64 11.99 -6.13
N VAL A 242 -6.35 12.77 -5.08
CA VAL A 242 -6.29 14.23 -5.15
C VAL A 242 -4.91 14.71 -4.73
N ARG A 243 -4.31 15.59 -5.55
CA ARG A 243 -3.04 16.23 -5.25
C ARG A 243 -3.26 17.42 -4.32
N THR A 244 -2.46 17.55 -3.27
CA THR A 244 -2.56 18.59 -2.23
C THR A 244 -1.26 19.35 -2.03
#